data_AF-A0A286GEG9-F1
#
_entry.id   AF-A0A286GEG9-F1
#
_cell.length_a   1.000
_cell.length_b   1.000
_cell.length_c   1.000
_cell.angle_alpha   90.00
_cell.angle_beta   90.00
_cell.angle_gamma   90.00
#
_symmetry.space_group_name_H-M   'P 1'
#
loop_
_entity.id
_entity.type
_entity.pdbx_description
1 polymer ?
#
loop_
_entity_poly.entity_id
_entity_poly.type
_entity_poly.pdbx_seq_one_letter_code
_entity_poly.pdbx_strand_id
1 'polypeptide(L)'
;MTLMNEIRRRLRYAVAPLIGMGAVVYFSYHIVQGDRGLIAWVHLKNEITKAEDTLSEVRAEKTELEKRVSLLRPDSLDPDMLEERARIMLNMGYPDERILPADRL
;
A
#
# COMPACT_ATOMS: atom_id res chain seq x y z
N MET A 1 -14.31 -69.59 -26.46
CA MET A 1 -14.99 -68.35 -25.99
C MET A 1 -14.68 -68.05 -24.51
N THR A 2 -13.44 -68.21 -24.06
CA THR A 2 -13.03 -67.97 -22.65
C THR A 2 -12.13 -66.74 -22.53
N LEU A 3 -11.20 -66.57 -23.47
CA LEU A 3 -10.32 -65.39 -23.61
C LEU A 3 -11.08 -64.05 -23.58
N MET A 4 -12.16 -63.95 -24.35
CA MET A 4 -12.92 -62.69 -24.46
C MET A 4 -13.62 -62.32 -23.15
N ASN A 5 -14.04 -63.31 -22.37
CA ASN A 5 -14.67 -63.10 -21.06
C ASN A 5 -13.64 -62.76 -19.99
N GLU A 6 -12.44 -63.34 -20.05
CA GLU A 6 -11.31 -63.00 -19.17
C GLU A 6 -10.85 -61.54 -19.40
N ILE A 7 -10.75 -61.13 -20.67
CA ILE A 7 -10.41 -59.75 -21.06
C ILE A 7 -11.48 -58.78 -20.56
N ARG A 8 -12.77 -59.08 -20.75
CA ARG A 8 -13.88 -58.25 -20.26
C ARG A 8 -13.86 -58.11 -18.73
N ARG A 9 -13.55 -59.19 -18.01
CA ARG A 9 -13.43 -59.18 -16.55
C ARG A 9 -12.28 -58.30 -16.11
N ARG A 10 -11.09 -58.42 -16.73
CA ARG A 10 -9.92 -57.58 -16.44
C ARG A 10 -10.13 -56.11 -16.79
N LEU A 11 -10.75 -55.81 -17.92
CA LEU A 11 -11.08 -54.43 -18.32
C LEU A 11 -11.97 -53.75 -17.29
N ARG A 12 -13.00 -54.43 -16.78
CA ARG A 12 -13.89 -53.86 -15.76
C ARG A 12 -13.13 -53.44 -14.48
N TYR A 13 -12.09 -54.17 -14.11
CA TYR A 13 -11.24 -53.82 -12.97
C TYR A 13 -10.18 -52.77 -13.29
N ALA A 14 -9.76 -52.63 -14.55
CA ALA A 14 -8.77 -51.64 -14.99
C ALA A 14 -9.37 -50.27 -15.34
N VAL A 15 -10.65 -50.20 -15.71
CA VAL A 15 -11.32 -48.94 -16.09
C VAL A 15 -11.38 -47.95 -14.92
N ALA A 16 -11.76 -48.41 -13.73
CA ALA A 16 -11.85 -47.55 -12.55
C ALA A 16 -10.52 -46.87 -12.17
N PRO A 17 -9.38 -47.59 -12.02
CA PRO A 17 -8.10 -46.94 -11.73
C PRO A 17 -7.61 -46.07 -12.89
N LEU A 18 -7.90 -46.42 -14.14
CA LEU A 18 -7.53 -45.59 -15.29
C LEU A 18 -8.26 -44.24 -15.29
N ILE A 19 -9.57 -44.24 -15.01
CA ILE A 19 -10.36 -43.01 -14.83
C ILE A 19 -9.84 -42.22 -13.63
N GLY A 20 -9.54 -42.89 -12.52
CA GLY A 20 -8.96 -42.25 -11.34
C GLY A 20 -7.63 -41.55 -11.64
N MET A 21 -6.73 -42.21 -12.38
CA MET A 21 -5.46 -41.63 -12.81
C MET A 21 -5.67 -40.43 -13.73
N GLY A 22 -6.61 -40.51 -14.68
CA GLY A 22 -6.98 -39.39 -15.55
C GLY A 22 -7.53 -38.21 -14.76
N ALA A 23 -8.38 -38.45 -13.76
CA ALA A 23 -8.90 -37.41 -12.88
C ALA A 23 -7.79 -36.74 -12.08
N VAL A 24 -6.86 -37.52 -11.50
CA VAL A 24 -5.70 -36.98 -10.77
C VAL A 24 -4.88 -36.06 -11.68
N VAL A 25 -4.52 -36.50 -12.88
CA VAL A 25 -3.77 -35.69 -13.84
C VAL A 25 -4.52 -34.40 -14.19
N TYR A 26 -5.82 -34.50 -14.48
CA TYR A 26 -6.65 -33.36 -14.83
C TYR A 26 -6.70 -32.31 -13.71
N PHE A 27 -6.96 -32.76 -12.48
CA PHE A 27 -7.03 -31.88 -11.31
C PHE A 27 -5.66 -31.30 -10.98
N SER A 28 -4.58 -32.09 -11.03
CA SER A 28 -3.21 -31.58 -10.81
C SER A 28 -2.85 -30.47 -11.80
N TYR A 29 -3.18 -30.65 -13.08
CA TYR A 29 -2.97 -29.61 -14.09
C TYR A 29 -3.81 -28.34 -13.81
N HIS A 30 -5.10 -28.51 -13.49
CA HIS A 30 -6.00 -27.39 -13.21
C HIS A 30 -5.66 -26.64 -11.92
N ILE A 31 -5.06 -27.29 -10.92
CA ILE A 31 -4.56 -26.62 -9.71
C ILE A 31 -3.40 -25.66 -10.03
N VAL A 32 -2.57 -26.01 -11.03
CA VAL A 32 -1.42 -25.20 -11.42
C VAL A 32 -1.84 -24.10 -12.41
N GLN A 33 -2.67 -24.43 -13.40
CA GLN A 33 -2.98 -23.53 -14.52
C GLN A 33 -4.36 -22.84 -14.44
N GLY A 34 -5.18 -23.16 -13.44
CA GLY A 34 -6.46 -22.50 -13.26
C GLY A 34 -6.32 -21.05 -12.78
N ASP A 35 -7.29 -20.20 -13.13
CA ASP A 35 -7.36 -18.79 -12.69
C ASP A 35 -7.42 -18.62 -11.16
N ARG A 36 -7.74 -19.69 -10.43
CA ARG A 36 -7.73 -19.75 -8.95
C ARG A 36 -6.67 -20.71 -8.42
N GLY A 37 -5.70 -21.05 -9.25
CA GLY A 37 -4.60 -21.96 -8.92
C GLY A 37 -3.64 -21.35 -7.90
N LEU A 38 -2.71 -22.19 -7.44
CA LEU A 38 -1.70 -21.80 -6.45
C LEU A 38 -0.88 -20.58 -6.91
N ILE A 39 -0.56 -20.53 -8.20
CA ILE A 39 0.21 -19.46 -8.83
C ILE A 39 -0.57 -18.13 -8.77
N ALA A 40 -1.84 -18.13 -9.16
CA ALA A 40 -2.70 -16.95 -9.10
C ALA A 40 -2.84 -16.41 -7.66
N TRP A 41 -2.95 -17.31 -6.68
CA TRP A 41 -2.98 -16.93 -5.27
C TRP A 41 -1.68 -16.26 -4.81
N VAL A 42 -0.51 -16.79 -5.20
CA VAL A 42 0.79 -16.17 -4.89
C VAL A 42 0.92 -14.80 -5.55
N HIS A 43 0.52 -14.66 -6.81
CA HIS A 43 0.54 -13.37 -7.50
C HIS A 43 -0.36 -12.34 -6.80
N LEU A 44 -1.60 -12.69 -6.50
CA LEU A 44 -2.53 -11.80 -5.82
C LEU A 44 -2.02 -11.38 -4.44
N LYS A 45 -1.43 -12.33 -3.69
CA LYS A 45 -0.83 -12.02 -2.39
C LYS A 45 0.32 -11.02 -2.52
N ASN A 46 1.18 -11.19 -3.53
CA ASN A 46 2.26 -10.25 -3.80
C ASN A 46 1.74 -8.85 -4.19
N GLU A 47 0.65 -8.77 -4.96
CA GLU A 47 0.02 -7.48 -5.30
C GLU A 47 -0.54 -6.78 -4.07
N ILE A 48 -1.20 -7.52 -3.17
CA ILE A 48 -1.69 -6.99 -1.90
C ILE A 48 -0.53 -6.42 -1.08
N THR A 49 0.55 -7.19 -0.90
CA THR A 49 1.71 -6.72 -0.13
C THR A 49 2.33 -5.46 -0.73
N LYS A 50 2.49 -5.40 -2.06
CA LYS A 50 3.01 -4.17 -2.73
C LYS A 50 2.10 -2.96 -2.53
N ALA A 51 0.78 -3.16 -2.60
CA ALA A 51 -0.18 -2.09 -2.38
C ALA A 51 -0.16 -1.61 -0.93
N GLU A 52 -0.02 -2.52 0.04
CA GLU A 52 0.13 -2.21 1.46
C GLU A 52 1.41 -1.42 1.74
N ASP A 53 2.54 -1.82 1.14
CA ASP A 53 3.81 -1.11 1.26
C ASP A 53 3.70 0.32 0.71
N THR A 54 3.14 0.48 -0.49
CA THR A 54 2.91 1.79 -1.11
C THR A 54 1.99 2.66 -0.25
N LEU A 55 0.94 2.08 0.31
CA LEU A 55 0.02 2.78 1.20
C LEU A 55 0.73 3.25 2.48
N SER A 56 1.61 2.43 3.04
CA SER A 56 2.40 2.76 4.22
C SER A 56 3.32 3.95 3.95
N GLU A 57 4.05 3.92 2.84
CA GLU A 57 4.97 5.00 2.44
C GLU A 57 4.22 6.34 2.26
N VAL A 58 3.13 6.34 1.48
CA VAL A 58 2.36 7.57 1.23
C VAL A 58 1.69 8.08 2.52
N ARG A 59 1.26 7.20 3.43
CA ARG A 59 0.72 7.62 4.73
C ARG A 59 1.79 8.25 5.61
N ALA A 60 3.02 7.74 5.59
CA ALA A 60 4.12 8.33 6.33
C ALA A 60 4.44 9.73 5.82
N GLU A 61 4.53 9.89 4.49
CA GLU A 61 4.74 11.19 3.85
C GLU A 61 3.61 12.19 4.17
N LYS A 62 2.36 11.75 4.05
CA LYS A 62 1.19 12.55 4.43
C LYS A 62 1.28 13.02 5.89
N THR A 63 1.64 12.13 6.81
CA THR A 63 1.74 12.47 8.24
C THR A 63 2.84 13.49 8.48
N GLU A 64 3.97 13.37 7.78
CA GLU A 64 5.06 14.34 7.88
C GLU A 64 4.65 15.71 7.32
N LEU A 65 3.98 15.73 6.17
CA LEU A 65 3.45 16.96 5.57
C LEU A 65 2.38 17.61 6.46
N GLU A 66 1.47 16.83 7.04
CA GLU A 66 0.46 17.32 7.99
C GLU A 66 1.11 17.94 9.22
N LYS A 67 2.18 17.34 9.75
CA LYS A 67 2.97 17.94 10.83
C LYS A 67 3.61 19.25 10.39
N ARG A 68 4.26 19.30 9.22
CA ARG A 68 4.86 20.53 8.69
C ARG A 68 3.81 21.63 8.46
N VAL A 69 2.66 21.31 7.90
CA VAL A 69 1.55 22.24 7.68
C VAL A 69 0.97 22.72 9.02
N SER A 70 0.84 21.85 10.02
CA SER A 70 0.38 22.25 11.36
C SER A 70 1.29 23.31 12.00
N LEU A 71 2.60 23.22 11.75
CA LEU A 71 3.58 24.21 12.22
C LEU A 71 3.51 25.54 11.43
N LEU A 72 2.85 25.56 10.28
CA LEU A 72 2.69 26.73 9.40
C LEU A 72 1.28 27.32 9.44
N ARG A 73 0.33 26.70 10.16
CA ARG A 73 -1.07 27.14 10.20
C ARG A 73 -1.23 28.44 11.02
N PRO A 74 -1.73 29.52 10.40
CA PRO A 74 -2.03 30.79 11.07
C PRO A 74 -3.06 30.65 12.19
N ASP A 75 -3.91 29.64 12.17
CA ASP A 75 -4.91 29.41 13.22
C ASP A 75 -4.29 29.10 14.60
N SER A 76 -2.98 28.79 14.65
CA SER A 76 -2.18 28.71 15.89
C SER A 76 -1.18 29.85 16.06
N LEU A 77 -1.00 30.70 15.04
CA LEU A 77 -0.23 31.93 15.14
C LEU A 77 -1.21 33.05 15.50
N ASP A 78 -1.14 33.49 16.75
CA ASP A 78 -1.82 34.69 17.20
C ASP A 78 -1.60 35.84 16.19
N PRO A 79 -2.67 36.48 15.66
CA PRO A 79 -2.53 37.62 14.74
C PRO A 79 -1.59 38.70 15.29
N ASP A 80 -1.56 38.88 16.61
CA ASP A 80 -0.69 39.85 17.29
C ASP A 80 0.80 39.44 17.17
N MET A 81 1.10 38.13 17.20
CA MET A 81 2.44 37.58 17.00
C MET A 81 2.93 37.73 15.55
N LEU A 82 2.02 37.70 14.57
CA LEU A 82 2.34 37.97 13.16
C LEU A 82 2.66 39.44 12.93
N GLU A 83 1.91 40.34 13.56
CA GLU A 83 2.17 41.78 13.50
C GLU A 83 3.54 42.13 14.10
N GLU A 84 3.87 41.54 15.25
CA GLU A 84 5.15 41.76 15.93
C GLU A 84 6.33 41.22 15.11
N ARG A 85 6.22 40.02 14.53
CA ARG A 85 7.25 39.47 13.62
C ARG A 85 7.40 40.28 12.34
N ALA A 86 6.30 40.78 11.77
CA ALA A 86 6.34 41.66 10.59
C ALA A 86 7.06 42.98 10.92
N ARG A 87 6.79 43.55 12.10
CA ARG A 87 7.43 44.79 12.58
C ARG A 87 8.93 44.64 12.78
N ILE A 88 9.35 43.51 13.39
CA ILE A 88 10.77 43.18 13.60
C ILE A 88 11.49 42.86 12.28
N MET A 89 10.87 42.08 11.38
CA MET A 89 11.52 41.66 10.12
C MET A 89 11.53 42.75 9.04
N LEU A 90 10.51 43.62 9.00
CA LEU A 90 10.40 44.67 7.97
C LEU A 90 10.97 46.02 8.43
N ASN A 91 11.46 46.14 9.67
CA ASN A 91 11.95 47.40 10.24
C ASN A 91 10.98 48.58 9.99
N MET A 92 9.67 48.30 10.01
CA MET A 92 8.63 49.32 9.86
C MET A 92 8.40 49.98 11.23
N GLY A 93 9.31 50.88 11.60
CA GLY A 93 8.96 51.96 12.51
C GLY A 93 7.86 52.82 11.87
N TYR A 94 6.91 53.29 12.67
CA TYR A 94 5.97 54.30 12.19
C TYR A 94 6.77 55.49 11.61
N PRO A 95 6.28 56.16 10.55
CA PRO A 95 7.02 57.23 9.87
C PRO A 95 7.58 58.33 10.79
N ASP A 96 7.04 58.46 12.00
CA ASP A 96 7.32 59.53 12.95
C ASP A 96 8.10 59.10 14.22
N GLU A 97 8.62 57.87 14.30
CA GLU A 97 9.35 57.42 15.49
C GLU A 97 10.82 57.90 15.47
N ARG A 98 11.14 58.89 16.33
CA ARG A 98 12.52 59.39 16.52
C ARG A 98 13.15 58.75 17.75
N ILE A 99 14.13 57.88 17.53
CA ILE A 99 14.98 57.31 18.59
C ILE A 99 16.04 58.35 18.96
N LEU A 100 16.02 58.85 20.20
CA LEU A 100 17.07 59.70 20.78
C LEU A 100 18.08 58.82 21.52
N PRO A 101 19.38 58.85 21.17
CA PRO A 101 20.44 58.20 21.93
C PRO A 101 20.61 58.85 23.31
N ALA A 102 20.56 58.04 24.37
CA ALA A 102 20.73 58.48 25.76
C ALA A 102 22.22 58.53 26.19
N ASP A 103 23.09 59.05 25.33
CA ASP A 103 24.52 59.18 25.61
C ASP A 103 25.02 60.60 25.31
N ARG A 104 24.55 61.56 26.11
CA ARG A 104 25.29 62.78 26.51
C ARG A 104 24.43 63.67 27.41
N LEU A 105 24.58 63.51 28.71
CA LEU A 105 24.67 64.60 29.70
C LEU A 105 25.70 64.21 30.75
#